data_AF-A0A835DVU6-F1
#
_entry.id   AF-A0A835DVU6-F1
#
_cell.length_a   1.000
_cell.length_b   1.000
_cell.length_c   1.000
_cell.angle_alpha   90.00
_cell.angle_beta   90.00
_cell.angle_gamma   90.00
#
_symmetry.space_group_name_H-M   'P 1'
#
loop_
_entity.id
_entity.type
_entity.pdbx_description
1 polymer ?
#
loop_
_entity_poly.entity_id
_entity_poly.type
_entity_poly.pdbx_seq_one_letter_code
_entity_poly.pdbx_strand_id
1 'polypeptide(L)'
;MATITLPGCGSSRATTSSPQARRAYVSVMQIFGGGETATTLMLHVYDGALRYYSQQEAEDGIYGRWFRLNVIHDVDASSQAVFIDGVEKLWVPGRGGDSHYFKFGVYTQHNSSSCMESRWKHIRILRKD
;
A
#
# COMPACT_ATOMS: atom_id res chain seq x y z
N MET A 1 7.87 2.06 10.68
CA MET A 1 8.89 2.05 9.61
C MET A 1 9.14 0.61 9.19
N ALA A 2 9.10 0.30 7.91
CA ALA A 2 9.50 -0.99 7.37
C ALA A 2 10.20 -0.82 6.01
N THR A 3 11.02 -1.79 5.62
CA THR A 3 11.56 -1.89 4.26
C THR A 3 10.82 -3.01 3.53
N ILE A 4 10.24 -2.70 2.37
CA ILE A 4 9.38 -3.59 1.59
C ILE A 4 9.97 -3.79 0.19
N THR A 5 9.80 -4.99 -0.35
CA THR A 5 9.90 -5.23 -1.80
C THR A 5 8.77 -6.13 -2.25
N LEU A 6 8.36 -5.95 -3.50
CA LEU A 6 7.38 -6.77 -4.17
C LEU A 6 8.13 -7.44 -5.31
N PRO A 7 8.58 -8.70 -5.16
CA PRO A 7 9.27 -9.36 -6.26
C PRO A 7 8.28 -9.39 -7.43
N GLY A 8 8.63 -8.73 -8.54
CA GLY A 8 7.78 -8.74 -9.72
C GLY A 8 7.56 -10.18 -10.13
N CYS A 9 6.31 -10.60 -10.26
CA CYS A 9 6.01 -11.90 -10.84
C CYS A 9 6.54 -11.84 -12.28
N GLY A 10 7.56 -12.65 -12.60
CA GLY A 10 8.23 -12.63 -13.90
C GLY A 10 7.21 -12.73 -15.04
N SER A 11 6.82 -11.59 -15.58
CA SER A 11 6.09 -11.50 -16.82
C SER A 11 7.17 -11.55 -17.88
N SER A 12 7.25 -12.67 -18.60
CA SER A 12 7.77 -12.62 -19.95
C SER A 12 7.09 -11.44 -20.63
N ARG A 13 7.91 -10.52 -21.17
CA ARG A 13 7.43 -9.39 -21.96
C ARG A 13 6.93 -9.97 -23.28
N ALA A 14 5.76 -10.58 -23.26
CA ALA A 14 5.01 -10.85 -24.48
C ALA A 14 4.47 -9.50 -24.95
N THR A 15 5.08 -8.98 -26.01
CA THR A 15 4.45 -7.99 -26.90
C THR A 15 3.17 -8.61 -27.46
N THR A 16 2.07 -8.50 -26.72
CA THR A 16 0.73 -8.67 -27.27
C THR A 16 -0.08 -7.43 -26.94
N SER A 17 -0.46 -6.73 -28.00
CA SER A 17 -1.39 -5.61 -28.03
C SER A 17 -2.80 -6.06 -27.66
N SER A 18 -3.00 -6.43 -26.40
CA SER A 18 -4.33 -6.62 -25.79
C SER A 18 -4.54 -5.48 -24.79
N PRO A 19 -5.58 -4.63 -24.93
CA PRO A 19 -5.83 -3.53 -24.02
C PRO A 19 -6.33 -4.00 -22.63
N GLN A 20 -6.11 -5.28 -22.27
CA GLN A 20 -6.67 -5.88 -21.07
C GLN A 20 -5.79 -6.94 -20.40
N ALA A 21 -4.45 -6.78 -20.44
CA ALA A 21 -3.59 -7.42 -19.45
C ALA A 21 -3.69 -6.67 -18.10
N ARG A 22 -4.89 -6.68 -17.49
CA ARG A 22 -5.20 -6.00 -16.23
C ARG A 22 -4.44 -6.67 -15.09
N ARG A 23 -3.41 -5.99 -14.58
CA ARG A 23 -2.60 -6.47 -13.46
C ARG A 23 -3.34 -6.28 -12.13
N ALA A 24 -2.99 -7.13 -11.17
CA ALA A 24 -3.77 -7.36 -9.97
C ALA A 24 -3.80 -6.19 -8.99
N TYR A 25 -4.96 -5.97 -8.38
CA TYR A 25 -5.06 -5.20 -7.16
C TYR A 25 -4.72 -6.11 -5.97
N VAL A 26 -3.71 -5.70 -5.21
CA VAL A 26 -3.38 -6.29 -3.91
C VAL A 26 -3.14 -5.17 -2.92
N SER A 27 -3.71 -5.28 -1.72
CA SER A 27 -3.39 -4.38 -0.63
C SER A 27 -2.15 -4.88 0.09
N VAL A 28 -1.18 -4.00 0.29
CA VAL A 28 0.07 -4.33 1.01
C VAL A 28 0.15 -3.72 2.40
N MET A 29 -0.58 -2.63 2.64
CA MET A 29 -0.59 -1.92 3.92
C MET A 29 -1.97 -1.33 4.17
N GLN A 30 -2.45 -1.46 5.41
CA GLN A 30 -3.72 -0.90 5.86
C GLN A 30 -3.57 -0.24 7.22
N ILE A 31 -4.40 0.76 7.44
CA ILE A 31 -4.85 1.14 8.77
C ILE A 31 -6.33 0.77 8.83
N PHE A 32 -6.63 -0.27 9.59
CA PHE A 32 -8.01 -0.67 9.86
C PHE A 32 -8.58 0.21 10.97
N GLY A 33 -9.90 0.39 10.96
CA GLY A 33 -10.59 1.35 11.81
C GLY A 33 -10.98 2.59 11.01
N GLY A 34 -12.24 2.98 11.15
CA GLY A 34 -12.91 4.12 10.52
C GLY A 34 -14.29 4.27 11.16
N GLY A 35 -14.91 5.44 11.04
CA GLY A 35 -16.24 5.69 11.58
C GLY A 35 -17.30 4.91 10.81
N GLU A 36 -17.52 5.26 9.54
CA GLU A 36 -18.49 4.59 8.66
C GLU A 36 -17.85 3.55 7.74
N THR A 37 -16.52 3.45 7.73
CA THR A 37 -15.77 2.55 6.85
C THR A 37 -14.86 1.62 7.64
N ALA A 38 -14.67 0.39 7.16
CA ALA A 38 -13.79 -0.58 7.83
C ALA A 38 -12.30 -0.15 7.89
N THR A 39 -11.84 0.67 6.94
CA THR A 39 -10.42 1.07 6.83
C THR A 39 -10.31 2.57 6.58
N THR A 40 -9.41 3.24 7.32
CA THR A 40 -9.07 4.65 7.08
C THR A 40 -8.04 4.79 5.95
N LEU A 41 -7.15 3.80 5.79
CA LEU A 41 -6.13 3.81 4.75
C LEU A 41 -5.89 2.39 4.21
N MET A 42 -5.76 2.29 2.89
CA MET A 42 -5.33 1.08 2.19
C MET A 42 -4.39 1.44 1.05
N LEU A 43 -3.19 0.85 1.04
CA LEU A 43 -2.23 0.98 -0.06
C LEU A 43 -2.34 -0.22 -0.98
N HIS A 44 -2.82 0.03 -2.19
CA HIS A 44 -2.88 -0.96 -3.26
C HIS A 44 -1.61 -0.93 -4.09
N VAL A 45 -1.27 -2.09 -4.62
CA VAL A 45 -0.38 -2.22 -5.77
C VAL A 45 -1.25 -2.46 -6.99
N TYR A 46 -1.05 -1.67 -8.03
CA TYR A 46 -1.69 -1.84 -9.33
C TYR A 46 -0.73 -1.41 -10.43
N ASP A 47 -0.50 -2.29 -11.39
CA ASP A 47 0.39 -2.08 -12.54
C ASP A 47 1.79 -1.55 -12.19
N GLY A 48 2.38 -2.01 -11.09
CA GLY A 48 3.71 -1.58 -10.66
C GLY A 48 3.74 -0.30 -9.84
N ALA A 49 2.59 0.33 -9.63
CA ALA A 49 2.46 1.51 -8.79
C ALA A 49 1.80 1.20 -7.45
N LEU A 50 2.29 1.88 -6.40
CA LEU A 50 1.65 1.95 -5.10
C LEU A 50 0.63 3.09 -5.12
N ARG A 51 -0.59 2.84 -4.67
CA ARG A 51 -1.71 3.78 -4.72
C ARG A 51 -2.49 3.82 -3.41
N TYR A 52 -3.03 4.98 -3.06
CA TYR A 52 -4.09 5.11 -2.07
C TYR A 52 -5.41 4.62 -2.68
N TYR A 53 -5.91 3.48 -2.19
CA TYR A 53 -7.00 2.73 -2.85
C TYR A 53 -6.75 2.63 -4.37
N SER A 54 -7.78 2.83 -5.21
CA SER A 54 -7.66 2.90 -6.67
C SER A 54 -7.50 4.34 -7.19
N GLN A 55 -7.32 5.32 -6.29
CA GLN A 55 -7.45 6.73 -6.61
C GLN A 55 -6.10 7.36 -6.96
N GLN A 56 -5.31 7.69 -5.94
CA GLN A 56 -4.10 8.49 -6.09
C GLN A 56 -2.85 7.62 -6.06
N GLU A 57 -1.94 7.84 -7.01
CA GLU A 57 -0.64 7.21 -7.02
C GLU A 57 0.30 7.83 -5.98
N ALA A 58 1.02 7.00 -5.26
CA ALA A 58 2.07 7.42 -4.33
C ALA A 58 3.47 7.27 -4.94
N GLU A 59 3.69 6.19 -5.70
CA GLU A 59 5.00 5.87 -6.29
C GLU A 59 4.85 4.77 -7.33
N ASP A 60 5.52 4.90 -8.47
CA ASP A 60 5.59 3.88 -9.52
C ASP A 60 6.89 3.06 -9.47
N GLY A 61 6.97 1.99 -10.26
CA GLY A 61 8.19 1.21 -10.45
C GLY A 61 8.62 0.46 -9.18
N ILE A 62 7.67 -0.01 -8.37
CA ILE A 62 7.98 -0.58 -7.04
C ILE A 62 8.38 -2.05 -7.07
N TYR A 63 8.12 -2.76 -8.17
CA TYR A 63 8.45 -4.19 -8.30
C TYR A 63 9.97 -4.43 -8.35
N GLY A 64 10.43 -5.45 -7.63
CA GLY A 64 11.85 -5.82 -7.56
C GLY A 64 12.74 -4.82 -6.81
N ARG A 65 12.18 -3.69 -6.36
CA ARG A 65 12.88 -2.64 -5.63
C ARG A 65 12.62 -2.78 -4.14
N TRP A 66 13.66 -2.70 -3.32
CA TRP A 66 13.50 -2.46 -1.88
C TRP A 66 13.32 -0.97 -1.64
N PHE A 67 12.26 -0.58 -0.95
CA PHE A 67 12.03 0.80 -0.54
C PHE A 67 11.57 0.86 0.92
N ARG A 68 11.86 1.98 1.58
CA ARG A 68 11.41 2.23 2.96
C ARG A 68 10.00 2.81 2.91
N LEU A 69 9.05 2.11 3.53
CA LEU A 69 7.69 2.55 3.72
C LEU A 69 7.49 3.02 5.16
N ASN A 70 7.07 4.28 5.32
CA ASN A 70 6.54 4.78 6.58
C ASN A 70 5.10 5.22 6.38
N VAL A 71 4.23 4.75 7.27
CA VAL A 71 2.85 5.23 7.36
C VAL A 71 2.69 5.80 8.76
N ILE A 72 2.22 7.04 8.83
CA ILE A 72 1.91 7.74 10.07
C ILE A 72 0.40 7.92 10.11
N HIS A 73 -0.22 7.57 11.23
CA HIS A 73 -1.60 7.92 11.53
C HIS A 73 -1.60 8.92 12.67
N ASP A 74 -1.95 10.17 12.37
CA ASP A 74 -2.20 11.19 13.38
C ASP A 74 -3.69 11.17 13.72
N VAL A 75 -4.01 10.56 14.88
CA VAL A 75 -5.39 10.40 15.32
C VAL A 75 -5.98 11.74 15.74
N ASP A 76 -5.19 12.59 16.40
CA ASP A 76 -5.63 13.91 16.89
C ASP A 76 -5.95 14.84 15.72
N ALA A 77 -5.08 14.86 14.71
CA ALA A 77 -5.30 15.64 13.49
C ALA A 77 -6.24 14.94 12.48
N SER A 78 -6.72 13.73 12.80
CA SER A 78 -7.50 12.86 11.90
C SER A 78 -6.91 12.81 10.49
N SER A 79 -5.65 12.41 10.36
CA SER A 79 -4.96 12.37 9.06
C SER A 79 -3.93 11.24 8.96
N GLN A 80 -3.62 10.83 7.74
CA GLN A 80 -2.56 9.86 7.48
C GLN A 80 -1.54 10.42 6.49
N ALA A 81 -0.27 10.16 6.77
CA ALA A 81 0.83 10.49 5.86
C ALA A 81 1.60 9.23 5.47
N VAL A 82 1.96 9.14 4.19
CA VAL A 82 2.73 8.02 3.63
C VAL A 82 4.03 8.55 3.05
N PHE A 83 5.14 7.95 3.48
CA PHE A 83 6.47 8.28 3.02
C PHE A 83 7.10 7.08 2.34
N ILE A 84 7.77 7.35 1.23
CA ILE A 84 8.57 6.37 0.50
C ILE A 84 9.99 6.90 0.44
N ASP A 85 10.93 6.09 0.95
CA ASP A 85 12.34 6.45 1.12
C ASP A 85 12.59 7.71 1.95
N GLY A 86 11.59 8.14 2.74
CA GLY A 86 11.64 9.33 3.60
C GLY A 86 11.07 10.58 2.94
N VAL A 87 10.61 10.50 1.68
CA VAL A 87 9.88 11.58 1.00
C VAL A 87 8.39 11.37 1.22
N GLU A 88 7.67 12.41 1.64
CA GLU A 88 6.21 12.37 1.74
C GLU A 88 5.60 12.25 0.34
N LYS A 89 4.75 11.24 0.15
CA LYS A 89 4.09 10.96 -1.12
C LYS A 89 2.58 11.16 -1.05
N LEU A 90 2.00 10.98 0.13
CA LEU A 90 0.58 11.17 0.37
C LEU A 90 0.38 11.82 1.73
N TRP A 91 -0.58 12.74 1.77
CA TRP A 91 -1.27 13.19 2.97
C TRP A 91 -2.77 13.12 2.69
N VAL A 92 -3.51 12.35 3.50
CA VAL A 92 -4.94 12.10 3.29
C VAL A 92 -5.72 12.31 4.59
N PRO A 93 -6.95 12.84 4.51
CA PRO A 93 -7.81 12.97 5.68
C PRO A 93 -8.22 11.59 6.20
N GLY A 94 -8.35 11.49 7.52
CA GLY A 94 -8.85 10.33 8.20
C GLY A 94 -10.33 10.11 7.99
N ARG A 95 -10.76 8.91 8.34
CA ARG A 95 -12.14 8.44 8.17
C ARG A 95 -12.85 8.23 9.51
N GLY A 96 -12.37 8.88 10.58
CA GLY A 96 -12.91 8.76 11.94
C GLY A 96 -12.65 7.40 12.60
N GLY A 97 -13.49 7.06 13.59
CA GLY A 97 -13.39 5.84 14.39
C GLY A 97 -12.49 5.98 15.62
N ASP A 98 -12.69 5.12 16.61
CA ASP A 98 -12.04 5.23 17.94
C ASP A 98 -10.99 4.14 18.19
N SER A 99 -10.87 3.18 17.28
CA SER A 99 -9.93 2.07 17.38
C SER A 99 -9.31 1.78 16.04
N HIS A 100 -7.98 1.79 15.99
CA HIS A 100 -7.22 1.58 14.78
C HIS A 100 -6.07 0.61 15.01
N TYR A 101 -5.75 -0.15 13.97
CA TYR A 101 -4.59 -1.04 13.98
C TYR A 101 -4.00 -1.18 12.58
N PHE A 102 -2.68 -1.33 12.52
CA PHE A 102 -1.95 -1.52 11.28
C PHE A 102 -2.06 -2.98 10.83
N LYS A 103 -2.21 -3.18 9.52
CA LYS A 103 -2.06 -4.48 8.87
C LYS A 103 -1.09 -4.35 7.71
N PHE A 104 -0.21 -5.32 7.53
CA PHE A 104 0.73 -5.36 6.41
C PHE A 104 0.89 -6.80 5.93
N GLY A 105 1.27 -6.99 4.67
CA GLY A 105 1.40 -8.31 4.04
C GLY A 105 0.76 -8.34 2.66
N VAL A 106 0.09 -9.43 2.31
CA VAL A 106 -0.69 -9.57 1.08
C VAL A 106 -2.16 -9.72 1.47
N TYR A 107 -2.99 -8.79 0.99
CA TYR A 107 -4.44 -8.89 1.09
C TYR A 107 -5.06 -8.77 -0.30
N THR A 108 -5.58 -9.89 -0.80
CA THR A 108 -6.21 -10.01 -2.11
C THR A 108 -7.34 -8.99 -2.27
N GLN A 109 -7.37 -8.30 -3.41
CA GLN A 109 -8.49 -7.44 -3.83
C GLN A 109 -9.15 -8.01 -5.10
N HIS A 110 -10.15 -7.31 -5.63
CA HIS A 110 -10.80 -7.68 -6.88
C HIS A 110 -9.80 -7.73 -8.06
N ASN A 111 -10.06 -8.60 -9.04
CA ASN A 111 -9.19 -8.82 -10.20
C ASN A 111 -7.75 -9.22 -9.80
N SER A 112 -7.61 -10.11 -8.82
CA SER A 112 -6.32 -10.55 -8.30
C SER A 112 -5.52 -11.40 -9.30
N SER A 113 -4.21 -11.48 -9.05
CA SER A 113 -3.26 -12.30 -9.81
C SER A 113 -3.05 -13.61 -9.05
N SER A 114 -2.73 -14.68 -9.78
CA SER A 114 -2.29 -15.95 -9.19
C SER A 114 -0.98 -15.83 -8.42
N CYS A 115 -0.23 -14.75 -8.64
CA CYS A 115 1.03 -14.44 -7.95
C CYS A 115 0.91 -13.07 -7.25
N MET A 116 0.95 -13.10 -5.91
CA MET A 116 0.93 -11.94 -5.02
C MET A 116 1.87 -12.21 -3.87
N GLU A 117 2.99 -11.49 -3.82
CA GLU A 117 3.99 -11.64 -2.78
C GLU A 117 4.46 -10.27 -2.32
N SER A 118 4.60 -10.10 -1.00
CA SER A 118 5.24 -8.93 -0.40
C SER A 118 6.27 -9.41 0.62
N ARG A 119 7.50 -8.89 0.52
CA ARG A 119 8.59 -9.19 1.46
C ARG A 119 8.86 -7.97 2.31
N TRP A 120 9.05 -8.19 3.61
CA TRP A 120 9.20 -7.13 4.59
C TRP A 120 10.42 -7.39 5.48
N LYS A 121 11.17 -6.34 5.81
CA LYS A 121 12.28 -6.38 6.78
C LYS A 121 12.35 -5.08 7.57
N HIS A 122 13.03 -5.13 8.73
CA HIS A 122 13.20 -3.99 9.62
C HIS A 122 11.87 -3.32 10.04
N ILE A 123 10.84 -4.14 10.29
CA ILE A 123 9.52 -3.65 10.70
C ILE A 123 9.60 -3.10 12.12
N ARG A 124 9.12 -1.87 12.29
CA ARG A 124 8.92 -1.21 13.58
C ARG A 124 7.54 -0.56 13.60
N ILE A 125 6.77 -0.86 14.65
CA ILE A 125 5.52 -0.19 14.98
C ILE A 125 5.81 0.67 16.21
N LEU A 126 5.55 1.97 16.10
CA LEU A 126 5.83 2.96 17.14
C LEU A 126 4.52 3.68 17.47
N ARG A 127 4.38 4.08 18.73
CA ARG A 127 3.33 4.98 19.19
C ARG A 127 3.99 6.29 19.61
N LYS A 128 3.26 7.41 19.48
CA LYS A 128 3.65 8.65 20.15
C LYS A 128 3.53 8.42 21.66
N ASP A 129 4.55 8.85 22.40
CA ASP A 129 4.57 8.80 23.87
C ASP A 129 3.53 9.73 24.50
#